data_AF-I7M0S7-F1
#
_entry.id   AF-I7M0S7-F1
#
_cell.length_a   1.000
_cell.length_b   1.000
_cell.length_c   1.000
_cell.angle_alpha   90.00
_cell.angle_beta   90.00
_cell.angle_gamma   90.00
#
_symmetry.space_group_name_H-M   'P 1'
#
loop_
_entity.id
_entity.type
_entity.pdbx_description
1 polymer ?
#
loop_
_entity_poly.entity_id
_entity_poly.type
_entity_poly.pdbx_seq_one_letter_code
_entity_poly.pdbx_strand_id
1 'polypeptide(L)'
;MNYNLPKTVPLLPGHCFPDHLKESHHKTQQFTLVNNVHCEKTNYIEEKNDPYLIDSLRMGTPPDLTYGKRKAPINDYIPRIQPPWLKYDRQVLRFYCYFQESVVENPYENYRIRKCTLYYYLSDGTIHVNEPKIMNSGIEQGVFIKRQQIPKQLNSTDYYTWEDLNVGININLFERVFRIVDCDSFTKEFFVYMGKKMNSPERVPNDAFEAQKTLKDIKIPPPNTKEYNEYNEVKLGGGHPNTGLQKYLENDRKVLSFNVLWNDTSLEGGLNYYILNYFLADDTTEIKEIKRHNSGKDAFPLFLCRKKLPKEPIMTHYPGMTLKKEEYYSPSDLVCGNMVRIYNKDCLIFNCDAYTKEWYLQNMNLQQIPITLKKEDIKRFYQPVPPYNGFGSEADSLGSVYNLQPKAPRKDINKMYTQDQYILRFEGKLISQNKEDNHRKFIISFFCGDDTIMVYETADKNSGIWGGKFLERMNHNNPINNKPYTELDFQIGEIIQLGVYRFQLLRADEYTHKYMKSKPEVFKEADIEYTLNHLRKFATKYKSYDEFMVLLIKNIDPNRRGVIDFNDFVVGLRRLGYNLTYQEIYTLMRYFDLDENWKLDVKSLFVALGGKQ
;
A
#
# COMPACT_ATOMS: atom_id res chain seq x y z
N MET A 1 -29.06 12.48 111.64
CA MET A 1 -30.39 11.88 111.40
C MET A 1 -30.28 10.97 110.20
N ASN A 2 -30.44 9.67 110.45
CA ASN A 2 -30.49 8.63 109.42
C ASN A 2 -31.68 8.87 108.50
N TYR A 3 -31.43 9.25 107.26
CA TYR A 3 -32.32 8.95 106.16
C TYR A 3 -31.55 8.07 105.17
N ASN A 4 -31.64 6.76 105.38
CA ASN A 4 -31.32 5.76 104.36
C ASN A 4 -32.37 5.89 103.24
N LEU A 5 -32.23 6.94 102.42
CA LEU A 5 -33.00 7.08 101.19
C LEU A 5 -32.47 6.04 100.20
N PRO A 6 -33.33 5.18 99.61
CA PRO A 6 -32.88 4.20 98.64
C PRO A 6 -32.30 4.94 97.41
N LYS A 7 -31.11 4.54 96.97
CA LYS A 7 -30.41 5.09 95.78
C LYS A 7 -31.19 4.94 94.47
N THR A 8 -32.34 4.28 94.48
CA THR A 8 -33.18 4.00 93.33
C THR A 8 -34.65 4.15 93.70
N VAL A 9 -35.40 4.92 92.91
CA VAL A 9 -36.85 5.04 93.04
C VAL A 9 -37.54 3.87 92.32
N PRO A 10 -38.48 3.16 92.95
CA PRO A 10 -39.24 2.09 92.30
C PRO A 10 -40.18 2.63 91.23
N LEU A 11 -40.29 1.92 90.10
CA LEU A 11 -41.14 2.27 88.94
C LEU A 11 -42.63 1.93 89.19
N LEU A 12 -43.19 2.41 90.30
CA LEU A 12 -44.61 2.30 90.61
C LEU A 12 -45.39 3.42 89.90
N PRO A 13 -46.67 3.20 89.54
CA PRO A 13 -47.53 4.27 89.02
C PRO A 13 -47.53 5.47 89.99
N GLY A 14 -47.16 6.66 89.49
CA GLY A 14 -46.98 7.88 90.30
C GLY A 14 -45.53 8.30 90.55
N HIS A 15 -44.55 7.42 90.33
CA HIS A 15 -43.11 7.76 90.38
C HIS A 15 -42.44 7.88 89.00
N CYS A 16 -43.25 7.83 87.93
CA CYS A 16 -42.81 8.04 86.55
C CYS A 16 -43.41 9.35 86.03
N PHE A 17 -42.56 10.29 85.64
CA PHE A 17 -43.01 11.56 85.06
C PHE A 17 -43.02 11.45 83.52
N PRO A 18 -44.11 11.84 82.84
CA PRO A 18 -44.12 11.92 81.39
C PRO A 18 -43.16 13.02 80.94
N ASP A 19 -42.27 12.70 80.01
CA ASP A 19 -41.39 13.67 79.38
C ASP A 19 -42.16 14.43 78.29
N HIS A 20 -42.55 15.66 78.60
CA HIS A 20 -43.33 16.52 77.71
C HIS A 20 -42.53 17.14 76.56
N LEU A 21 -41.20 16.98 76.56
CA LEU A 21 -40.30 17.53 75.53
C LEU A 21 -40.07 16.56 74.36
N LYS A 22 -40.64 15.35 74.40
CA LYS A 22 -40.53 14.38 73.32
C LYS A 22 -41.47 14.74 72.17
N GLU A 23 -40.94 15.40 71.15
CA GLU A 23 -41.73 15.87 69.99
C GLU A 23 -41.84 14.82 68.86
N SER A 24 -40.96 13.81 68.81
CA SER A 24 -40.96 12.80 67.73
C SER A 24 -41.37 11.41 68.21
N HIS A 25 -42.36 10.84 67.52
CA HIS A 25 -42.95 9.52 67.81
C HIS A 25 -42.89 8.58 66.60
N HIS A 26 -41.87 8.73 65.75
CA HIS A 26 -41.72 7.88 64.57
C HIS A 26 -41.49 6.42 64.97
N LYS A 27 -42.27 5.52 64.39
CA LYS A 27 -42.13 4.07 64.59
C LYS A 27 -41.10 3.54 63.60
N THR A 28 -40.08 2.87 64.10
CA THR A 28 -39.16 2.10 63.25
C THR A 28 -39.90 0.88 62.69
N GLN A 29 -39.76 0.61 61.40
CA GLN A 29 -40.30 -0.60 60.78
C GLN A 29 -39.44 -1.81 61.16
N GLN A 30 -39.68 -2.32 62.36
CA GLN A 30 -38.99 -3.51 62.88
C GLN A 30 -39.53 -4.80 62.25
N PHE A 31 -40.81 -4.81 61.91
CA PHE A 31 -41.47 -5.90 61.20
C PHE A 31 -41.75 -5.47 59.76
N THR A 32 -41.24 -6.24 58.81
CA THR A 32 -41.41 -5.98 57.39
C THR A 32 -41.75 -7.27 56.65
N LEU A 33 -42.35 -7.11 55.48
CA LEU A 33 -42.78 -8.21 54.63
C LEU A 33 -41.88 -8.22 53.40
N VAL A 34 -40.95 -9.18 53.35
CA VAL A 34 -40.01 -9.34 52.22
C VAL A 34 -40.38 -10.61 51.50
N ASN A 35 -40.76 -10.50 50.22
CA ASN A 35 -41.20 -11.63 49.39
C ASN A 35 -42.31 -12.48 50.04
N ASN A 36 -43.34 -11.83 50.61
CA ASN A 36 -44.47 -12.47 51.30
C ASN A 36 -44.12 -13.28 52.57
N VAL A 37 -42.92 -13.09 53.13
CA VAL A 37 -42.52 -13.67 54.42
C VAL A 37 -42.36 -12.57 55.46
N HIS A 38 -42.87 -12.81 56.67
CA HIS A 38 -42.69 -11.91 57.82
C HIS A 38 -41.25 -11.97 58.30
N CYS A 39 -40.52 -10.87 58.15
CA CYS A 39 -39.14 -10.74 58.57
C CYS A 39 -39.02 -9.65 59.65
N GLU A 40 -38.33 -9.98 60.74
CA GLU A 40 -37.93 -9.00 61.76
C GLU A 40 -36.51 -8.50 61.47
N LYS A 41 -36.31 -7.19 61.58
CA LYS A 41 -34.99 -6.57 61.41
C LYS A 41 -34.18 -6.79 62.68
N THR A 42 -33.13 -7.62 62.61
CA THR A 42 -32.31 -8.02 63.78
C THR A 42 -31.19 -7.03 64.15
N ASN A 43 -30.92 -6.05 63.29
CA ASN A 43 -29.95 -5.00 63.58
C ASN A 43 -30.66 -3.86 64.32
N TYR A 44 -30.37 -3.73 65.61
CA TYR A 44 -30.69 -2.52 66.36
C TYR A 44 -29.92 -1.35 65.73
N ILE A 45 -30.62 -0.27 65.38
CA ILE A 45 -29.97 0.98 64.99
C ILE A 45 -29.23 1.46 66.24
N GLU A 46 -27.91 1.46 66.21
CA GLU A 46 -27.12 2.15 67.24
C GLU A 46 -27.50 3.63 67.19
N GLU A 47 -28.18 4.13 68.22
CA GLU A 47 -28.34 5.56 68.41
C GLU A 47 -26.94 6.15 68.60
N LYS A 48 -26.53 7.05 67.69
CA LYS A 48 -25.31 7.82 67.88
C LYS A 48 -25.51 8.72 69.08
N ASN A 49 -24.90 8.36 70.20
CA ASN A 49 -24.82 9.21 71.39
C ASN A 49 -24.11 10.51 71.00
N ASP A 50 -24.82 11.64 71.05
CA ASP A 50 -24.20 12.97 70.98
C ASP A 50 -23.67 13.32 72.38
N PRO A 51 -22.35 13.27 72.63
CA PRO A 51 -21.80 13.45 73.97
C PRO A 51 -22.08 14.86 74.54
N TYR A 52 -22.29 15.86 73.68
CA TYR A 52 -22.58 17.24 74.09
C TYR A 52 -24.01 17.44 74.63
N LEU A 53 -24.97 16.60 74.23
CA LEU A 53 -26.35 16.67 74.71
C LEU A 53 -26.46 16.13 76.16
N ILE A 54 -25.63 15.15 76.50
CA ILE A 54 -25.61 14.53 77.83
C ILE A 54 -24.89 15.43 78.86
N ASP A 55 -23.91 16.22 78.43
CA ASP A 55 -23.20 17.18 79.29
C ASP A 55 -24.03 18.45 79.58
N SER A 56 -24.87 18.91 78.65
CA SER A 56 -25.75 20.07 78.88
C SER A 56 -26.88 19.77 79.89
N LEU A 57 -27.29 18.50 79.99
CA LEU A 57 -28.28 18.01 80.95
C LEU A 57 -27.70 17.76 82.37
N ARG A 58 -26.37 17.88 82.57
CA ARG A 58 -25.68 17.53 83.83
C ARG A 58 -25.25 18.74 84.68
N MET A 59 -25.45 19.97 84.23
CA MET A 59 -25.12 21.15 85.03
C MET A 59 -26.12 21.35 86.18
N GLY A 60 -25.79 20.87 87.38
CA GLY A 60 -26.47 21.28 88.62
C GLY A 60 -26.78 20.21 89.67
N THR A 61 -26.41 18.93 89.47
CA THR A 61 -26.74 17.84 90.43
C THR A 61 -25.52 16.99 90.82
N PRO A 62 -25.33 16.63 92.11
CA PRO A 62 -24.15 15.92 92.60
C PRO A 62 -24.03 14.46 92.08
N PRO A 63 -22.81 13.90 91.98
CA PRO A 63 -22.46 12.84 91.01
C PRO A 63 -22.85 11.40 91.41
N ASP A 64 -23.62 11.19 92.47
CA ASP A 64 -23.68 9.89 93.17
C ASP A 64 -25.05 9.19 93.17
N LEU A 65 -25.99 9.65 92.33
CA LEU A 65 -27.32 9.05 92.13
C LEU A 65 -27.52 8.68 90.66
N THR A 66 -27.22 7.42 90.33
CA THR A 66 -27.50 6.83 89.00
C THR A 66 -28.67 5.86 89.09
N TYR A 67 -29.63 5.99 88.15
CA TYR A 67 -30.78 5.09 88.02
C TYR A 67 -30.31 3.65 87.76
N GLY A 68 -30.82 2.69 88.54
CA GLY A 68 -30.54 1.27 88.32
C GLY A 68 -31.04 0.82 86.95
N LYS A 69 -30.20 0.08 86.20
CA LYS A 69 -30.60 -0.55 84.94
C LYS A 69 -31.81 -1.45 85.18
N ARG A 70 -32.93 -1.18 84.49
CA ARG A 70 -34.10 -2.06 84.46
C ARG A 70 -33.64 -3.45 84.02
N LYS A 71 -33.79 -4.47 84.87
CA LYS A 71 -33.69 -5.87 84.40
C LYS A 71 -34.73 -6.02 83.28
N ALA A 72 -34.28 -6.38 82.09
CA ALA A 72 -35.19 -6.62 80.96
C ALA A 72 -36.25 -7.65 81.39
N PRO A 73 -37.53 -7.46 81.06
CA PRO A 73 -38.52 -8.48 81.29
C PRO A 73 -38.07 -9.76 80.59
N ILE A 74 -37.88 -10.83 81.35
CA ILE A 74 -37.68 -12.16 80.77
C ILE A 74 -39.04 -12.55 80.22
N ASN A 75 -39.12 -12.61 78.90
CA ASN A 75 -40.30 -13.07 78.19
C ASN A 75 -40.37 -14.59 78.41
N ASP A 76 -41.11 -15.04 79.42
CA ASP A 76 -41.35 -16.45 79.76
C ASP A 76 -42.37 -17.14 78.83
N TYR A 77 -42.59 -16.56 77.64
CA TYR A 77 -43.49 -17.10 76.64
C TYR A 77 -42.68 -17.89 75.60
N ILE A 78 -42.76 -19.23 75.71
CA ILE A 78 -42.27 -20.26 74.75
C ILE A 78 -40.73 -20.45 74.80
N PRO A 79 -40.19 -21.68 74.84
CA PRO A 79 -38.79 -21.94 75.20
C PRO A 79 -37.79 -21.10 74.39
N ARG A 80 -36.90 -20.40 75.11
CA ARG A 80 -35.84 -19.53 74.56
C ARG A 80 -34.94 -20.25 73.55
N ILE A 81 -34.83 -21.57 73.69
CA ILE A 81 -34.17 -22.49 72.78
C ILE A 81 -35.25 -23.47 72.33
N GLN A 82 -35.69 -23.35 71.08
CA GLN A 82 -36.64 -24.28 70.50
C GLN A 82 -36.05 -25.71 70.54
N PRO A 83 -36.85 -26.74 70.89
CA PRO A 83 -36.36 -28.11 70.88
C PRO A 83 -35.92 -28.52 69.46
N PRO A 84 -34.92 -29.40 69.30
CA PRO A 84 -34.35 -29.74 68.00
C PRO A 84 -35.38 -30.16 66.94
N TRP A 85 -36.40 -30.93 67.33
CA TRP A 85 -37.45 -31.39 66.43
C TRP A 85 -38.30 -30.26 65.84
N LEU A 86 -38.42 -29.13 66.54
CA LEU A 86 -39.14 -27.94 66.09
C LEU A 86 -38.21 -26.96 65.37
N LYS A 87 -37.01 -26.74 65.91
CA LYS A 87 -36.01 -25.82 65.37
C LYS A 87 -35.53 -26.24 63.98
N TYR A 88 -35.32 -27.55 63.81
CA TYR A 88 -34.78 -28.14 62.59
C TYR A 88 -35.85 -28.92 61.81
N ASP A 89 -37.14 -28.58 61.99
CA ASP A 89 -38.21 -29.24 61.23
C ASP A 89 -37.97 -29.09 59.72
N ARG A 90 -38.11 -30.20 58.99
CA ARG A 90 -37.83 -30.33 57.55
C ARG A 90 -36.42 -29.98 57.09
N GLN A 91 -35.49 -29.68 57.99
CA GLN A 91 -34.09 -29.43 57.66
C GLN A 91 -33.33 -30.75 57.64
N VAL A 92 -32.80 -31.10 56.47
CA VAL A 92 -32.11 -32.37 56.23
C VAL A 92 -30.79 -32.08 55.55
N LEU A 93 -29.71 -32.55 56.16
CA LEU A 93 -28.38 -32.50 55.56
C LEU A 93 -28.27 -33.63 54.54
N ARG A 94 -27.84 -33.29 53.33
CA ARG A 94 -27.70 -34.24 52.23
C ARG A 94 -26.26 -34.31 51.76
N PHE A 95 -25.75 -35.54 51.71
CA PHE A 95 -24.41 -35.89 51.28
C PHE A 95 -24.47 -36.87 50.11
N TYR A 96 -23.54 -36.71 49.18
CA TYR A 96 -23.28 -37.65 48.10
C TYR A 96 -22.12 -38.53 48.53
N CYS A 97 -22.32 -39.84 48.46
CA CYS A 97 -21.32 -40.82 48.87
C CYS A 97 -21.28 -42.00 47.89
N TYR A 98 -20.25 -42.83 48.02
CA TYR A 98 -20.20 -44.12 47.35
C TYR A 98 -19.61 -45.17 48.28
N PHE A 99 -19.88 -46.43 47.99
CA PHE A 99 -19.14 -47.56 48.57
C PHE A 99 -18.73 -48.53 47.46
N GLN A 100 -17.68 -49.29 47.71
CA GLN A 100 -17.17 -50.29 46.78
C GLN A 100 -17.74 -51.66 47.15
N GLU A 101 -18.28 -52.36 46.15
CA GLU A 101 -18.80 -53.73 46.28
C GLU A 101 -17.92 -54.65 45.41
N SER A 102 -17.35 -55.69 46.01
CA SER A 102 -16.55 -56.68 45.27
C SER A 102 -17.46 -57.55 44.39
N VAL A 103 -17.03 -57.85 43.17
CA VAL A 103 -17.77 -58.71 42.23
C VAL A 103 -16.89 -59.90 41.86
N VAL A 104 -17.46 -61.10 41.90
CA VAL A 104 -16.77 -62.34 41.52
C VAL A 104 -17.43 -62.88 40.26
N GLU A 105 -16.67 -63.58 39.42
CA GLU A 105 -17.17 -64.29 38.22
C GLU A 105 -17.75 -63.40 37.08
N ASN A 106 -17.34 -62.13 36.97
CA ASN A 106 -17.66 -61.27 35.82
C ASN A 106 -16.38 -60.99 34.98
N PRO A 107 -16.32 -61.33 33.68
CA PRO A 107 -15.15 -61.05 32.85
C PRO A 107 -14.92 -59.54 32.60
N TYR A 108 -15.91 -58.71 32.91
CA TYR A 108 -15.90 -57.27 32.60
C TYR A 108 -15.51 -56.38 33.79
N GLU A 109 -15.68 -56.84 35.04
CA GLU A 109 -15.41 -56.05 36.25
C GLU A 109 -15.01 -56.94 37.45
N ASN A 110 -14.10 -56.46 38.31
CA ASN A 110 -13.68 -57.14 39.55
C ASN A 110 -14.30 -56.51 40.81
N TYR A 111 -14.74 -55.27 40.72
CA TYR A 111 -15.45 -54.54 41.76
C TYR A 111 -16.35 -53.53 41.07
N ARG A 112 -17.40 -53.09 41.77
CA ARG A 112 -18.29 -52.03 41.29
C ARG A 112 -18.43 -50.91 42.31
N ILE A 113 -18.70 -49.70 41.84
CA ILE A 113 -18.92 -48.52 42.68
C ILE A 113 -20.41 -48.18 42.73
N ARG A 114 -21.01 -48.27 43.92
CA ARG A 114 -22.42 -47.91 44.14
C ARG A 114 -22.52 -46.51 44.73
N LYS A 115 -23.05 -45.60 43.93
CA LYS A 115 -23.29 -44.19 44.30
C LYS A 115 -24.54 -44.13 45.17
N CYS A 116 -24.48 -43.49 46.33
CA CYS A 116 -25.62 -43.33 47.23
C CYS A 116 -25.77 -41.86 47.68
N THR A 117 -26.96 -41.54 48.17
CA THR A 117 -27.27 -40.26 48.80
C THR A 117 -27.59 -40.52 50.27
N LEU A 118 -26.81 -39.91 51.17
CA LEU A 118 -26.99 -39.99 52.61
C LEU A 118 -27.73 -38.75 53.07
N TYR A 119 -28.82 -38.96 53.81
CA TYR A 119 -29.63 -37.92 54.43
C TYR A 119 -29.48 -38.03 55.94
N TYR A 120 -29.15 -36.91 56.59
CA TYR A 120 -29.12 -36.77 58.03
C TYR A 120 -30.20 -35.77 58.47
N TYR A 121 -31.17 -36.24 59.24
CA TYR A 121 -32.29 -35.43 59.69
C TYR A 121 -31.91 -34.69 60.98
N LEU A 122 -31.86 -33.35 60.93
CA LEU A 122 -31.43 -32.54 62.06
C LEU A 122 -32.46 -32.51 63.21
N SER A 123 -33.72 -32.85 62.92
CA SER A 123 -34.81 -32.86 63.90
C SER A 123 -34.69 -33.96 64.96
N ASP A 124 -34.18 -35.14 64.57
CA ASP A 124 -34.13 -36.34 65.43
C ASP A 124 -32.80 -37.12 65.35
N GLY A 125 -31.81 -36.64 64.59
CA GLY A 125 -30.50 -37.27 64.45
C GLY A 125 -30.50 -38.59 63.69
N THR A 126 -31.55 -38.88 62.91
CA THR A 126 -31.65 -40.12 62.12
C THR A 126 -30.91 -40.02 60.80
N ILE A 127 -30.39 -41.16 60.32
CA ILE A 127 -29.74 -41.30 59.01
C ILE A 127 -30.60 -42.15 58.09
N HIS A 128 -30.68 -41.76 56.82
CA HIS A 128 -31.31 -42.51 55.74
C HIS A 128 -30.34 -42.55 54.56
N VAL A 129 -30.14 -43.72 53.96
CA VAL A 129 -29.28 -43.85 52.77
C VAL A 129 -30.12 -44.36 51.62
N ASN A 130 -30.10 -43.64 50.50
CA ASN A 130 -30.85 -43.97 49.30
C ASN A 130 -29.91 -44.07 48.10
N GLU A 131 -29.99 -45.17 47.38
CA GLU A 131 -29.33 -45.35 46.10
C GLU A 131 -30.23 -44.84 44.96
N PRO A 132 -29.75 -43.91 44.13
CA PRO A 132 -30.52 -43.42 43.00
C PRO A 132 -30.77 -44.55 42.00
N LYS A 133 -31.99 -44.59 41.44
CA LYS A 133 -32.36 -45.57 40.42
C LYS A 133 -31.72 -45.20 39.08
N ILE A 134 -30.91 -46.09 38.53
CA ILE A 134 -30.22 -45.96 37.24
C ILE A 134 -30.83 -46.96 36.26
N MET A 135 -31.29 -46.46 35.11
CA MET A 135 -31.84 -47.32 34.05
C MET A 135 -30.80 -48.36 33.59
N ASN A 136 -31.27 -49.61 33.43
CA ASN A 136 -30.47 -50.76 32.99
C ASN A 136 -29.31 -51.14 33.93
N SER A 137 -29.40 -50.82 35.23
CA SER A 137 -28.35 -51.18 36.18
C SER A 137 -28.34 -52.65 36.60
N GLY A 138 -29.44 -53.39 36.39
CA GLY A 138 -29.54 -54.83 36.69
C GLY A 138 -29.51 -55.22 38.18
N ILE A 139 -29.42 -54.25 39.09
CA ILE A 139 -29.39 -54.44 40.54
C ILE A 139 -30.61 -53.79 41.19
N GLU A 140 -31.03 -54.31 42.34
CA GLU A 140 -32.07 -53.67 43.15
C GLU A 140 -31.57 -52.34 43.71
N GLN A 141 -32.32 -51.27 43.43
CA GLN A 141 -31.97 -49.88 43.77
C GLN A 141 -33.11 -49.20 44.52
N GLY A 142 -32.76 -48.18 45.32
CA GLY A 142 -33.69 -47.41 46.13
C GLY A 142 -33.19 -47.27 47.56
N VAL A 143 -34.10 -47.32 48.53
CA VAL A 143 -33.76 -47.14 49.94
C VAL A 143 -32.80 -48.25 50.40
N PHE A 144 -31.56 -47.87 50.67
CA PHE A 144 -30.49 -48.79 51.05
C PHE A 144 -30.45 -48.98 52.57
N ILE A 145 -30.62 -47.90 53.33
CA ILE A 145 -30.81 -47.92 54.79
C ILE A 145 -32.05 -47.09 55.12
N LYS A 146 -33.02 -47.72 55.80
CA LYS A 146 -34.23 -47.04 56.30
C LYS A 146 -33.87 -45.99 57.33
N ARG A 147 -34.70 -44.94 57.45
CA ARG A 147 -34.48 -43.84 58.40
C ARG A 147 -34.47 -44.35 59.83
N GLN A 148 -33.32 -44.28 60.50
CA GLN A 148 -33.15 -44.66 61.90
C GLN A 148 -31.89 -44.01 62.49
N GLN A 149 -31.75 -43.99 63.81
CA GLN A 149 -30.49 -43.58 64.44
C GLN A 149 -29.47 -44.72 64.27
N ILE A 150 -28.28 -44.41 63.74
CA ILE A 150 -27.25 -45.41 63.46
C ILE A 150 -26.12 -45.27 64.49
N PRO A 151 -25.80 -46.34 65.25
CA PRO A 151 -24.69 -46.31 66.19
C PRO A 151 -23.35 -46.37 65.45
N LYS A 152 -22.31 -45.73 66.00
CA LYS A 152 -20.96 -45.70 65.40
C LYS A 152 -20.29 -47.07 65.39
N GLN A 153 -20.60 -47.91 66.39
CA GLN A 153 -20.14 -49.30 66.52
C GLN A 153 -21.35 -50.19 66.81
N LEU A 154 -21.34 -51.43 66.30
CA LEU A 154 -22.36 -52.40 66.68
C LEU A 154 -22.35 -52.58 68.21
N ASN A 155 -23.52 -52.46 68.85
CA ASN A 155 -23.75 -52.55 70.30
C ASN A 155 -23.25 -51.36 71.15
N SER A 156 -22.91 -50.22 70.55
CA SER A 156 -22.62 -48.97 71.28
C SER A 156 -23.84 -48.06 71.40
N THR A 157 -23.89 -47.25 72.45
CA THR A 157 -24.89 -46.18 72.68
C THR A 157 -24.48 -44.84 72.06
N ASP A 158 -23.33 -44.77 71.38
CA ASP A 158 -22.86 -43.56 70.68
C ASP A 158 -23.35 -43.55 69.22
N TYR A 159 -24.15 -42.54 68.87
CA TYR A 159 -24.77 -42.38 67.55
C TYR A 159 -24.04 -41.36 66.70
N TYR A 160 -24.12 -41.50 65.37
CA TYR A 160 -23.56 -40.49 64.48
C TYR A 160 -24.26 -39.14 64.64
N THR A 161 -23.46 -38.09 64.81
CA THR A 161 -23.93 -36.70 64.82
C THR A 161 -23.59 -36.01 63.51
N TRP A 162 -24.24 -34.89 63.21
CA TRP A 162 -23.90 -34.08 62.03
C TRP A 162 -22.43 -33.62 62.03
N GLU A 163 -21.80 -33.53 63.20
CA GLU A 163 -20.38 -33.20 63.33
C GLU A 163 -19.47 -34.32 62.85
N ASP A 164 -19.89 -35.58 62.93
CA ASP A 164 -19.09 -36.72 62.45
C ASP A 164 -19.10 -36.83 60.92
N LEU A 165 -19.95 -36.05 60.23
CA LEU A 165 -20.10 -36.04 58.78
C LEU A 165 -19.28 -34.89 58.17
N ASN A 166 -18.36 -35.19 57.27
CA ASN A 166 -17.70 -34.19 56.42
C ASN A 166 -17.33 -34.81 55.07
N VAL A 167 -17.09 -33.97 54.07
CA VAL A 167 -16.59 -34.41 52.76
C VAL A 167 -15.19 -35.01 52.90
N GLY A 168 -14.90 -36.10 52.18
CA GLY A 168 -13.62 -36.80 52.26
C GLY A 168 -13.42 -37.66 53.51
N ILE A 169 -14.49 -37.97 54.26
CA ILE A 169 -14.47 -38.90 55.41
C ILE A 169 -15.10 -40.25 55.02
N ASN A 170 -14.55 -41.32 55.60
CA ASN A 170 -15.10 -42.67 55.52
C ASN A 170 -16.01 -42.93 56.72
N ILE A 171 -17.26 -43.30 56.47
CA ILE A 171 -18.25 -43.58 57.51
C ILE A 171 -18.63 -45.06 57.43
N ASN A 172 -18.59 -45.75 58.57
CA ASN A 172 -19.00 -47.13 58.67
C ASN A 172 -20.47 -47.21 59.11
N LEU A 173 -21.36 -47.67 58.22
CA LEU A 173 -22.77 -47.91 58.50
C LEU A 173 -23.06 -49.41 58.33
N PHE A 174 -23.30 -50.13 59.43
CA PHE A 174 -23.57 -51.57 59.45
C PHE A 174 -22.55 -52.38 58.62
N GLU A 175 -21.25 -52.24 58.96
CA GLU A 175 -20.12 -52.94 58.33
C GLU A 175 -19.82 -52.55 56.87
N ARG A 176 -20.51 -51.54 56.33
CA ARG A 176 -20.22 -50.96 55.01
C ARG A 176 -19.59 -49.59 55.15
N VAL A 177 -18.44 -49.39 54.50
CA VAL A 177 -17.70 -48.14 54.52
C VAL A 177 -18.13 -47.26 53.34
N PHE A 178 -18.77 -46.15 53.65
CA PHE A 178 -19.18 -45.13 52.69
C PHE A 178 -18.16 -43.98 52.66
N ARG A 179 -17.70 -43.60 51.48
CA ARG A 179 -16.89 -42.40 51.26
C ARG A 179 -17.81 -41.24 50.92
N ILE A 180 -17.85 -40.19 51.73
CA ILE A 180 -18.54 -38.95 51.36
C ILE A 180 -17.67 -38.18 50.36
N VAL A 181 -18.22 -37.86 49.20
CA VAL A 181 -17.49 -37.16 48.12
C VAL A 181 -17.93 -35.71 47.95
N ASP A 182 -19.21 -35.41 48.16
CA ASP A 182 -19.76 -34.06 48.03
C ASP A 182 -21.01 -33.92 48.90
N CYS A 183 -21.59 -32.74 48.94
CA CYS A 183 -22.78 -32.42 49.70
C CYS A 183 -23.62 -31.35 49.00
N ASP A 184 -24.89 -31.30 49.37
CA ASP A 184 -25.84 -30.33 48.84
C ASP A 184 -25.51 -28.91 49.29
N SER A 185 -26.00 -27.93 48.54
CA SER A 185 -25.90 -26.48 48.79
C SER A 185 -26.31 -26.10 50.21
N PHE A 186 -27.50 -26.55 50.65
CA PHE A 186 -28.00 -26.33 52.01
C PHE A 186 -27.04 -26.88 53.08
N THR A 187 -26.48 -28.07 52.85
CA THR A 187 -25.52 -28.70 53.76
C THR A 187 -24.26 -27.84 53.90
N LYS A 188 -23.75 -27.27 52.80
CA LYS A 188 -22.59 -26.36 52.81
C LYS A 188 -22.88 -25.11 53.64
N GLU A 189 -24.03 -24.47 53.40
CA GLU A 189 -24.46 -23.27 54.15
C GLU A 189 -24.64 -23.55 55.64
N PHE A 190 -25.23 -24.70 55.99
CA PHE A 190 -25.42 -25.12 57.37
C PHE A 190 -24.08 -25.31 58.11
N PHE A 191 -23.10 -25.95 57.49
CA PHE A 191 -21.76 -26.13 58.10
C PHE A 191 -21.04 -24.79 58.29
N VAL A 192 -21.16 -23.86 57.33
CA VAL A 192 -20.64 -22.50 57.46
C VAL A 192 -21.32 -21.74 58.60
N TYR A 193 -22.65 -21.82 58.69
CA TYR A 193 -23.45 -21.19 59.76
C TYR A 193 -23.05 -21.73 61.14
N MET A 194 -22.83 -23.03 61.26
CA MET A 194 -22.39 -23.67 62.51
C MET A 194 -20.89 -23.48 62.80
N GLY A 195 -20.14 -22.76 61.95
CA GLY A 195 -18.73 -22.46 62.14
C GLY A 195 -17.77 -23.63 61.88
N LYS A 196 -18.23 -24.71 61.23
CA LYS A 196 -17.43 -25.90 60.92
C LYS A 196 -16.95 -25.88 59.47
N LYS A 197 -15.63 -25.90 59.26
CA LYS A 197 -15.03 -25.88 57.92
C LYS A 197 -15.27 -27.21 57.19
N MET A 198 -15.89 -27.13 56.02
CA MET A 198 -16.12 -28.26 55.14
C MET A 198 -14.91 -28.51 54.23
N ASN A 199 -14.64 -29.77 53.92
CA ASN A 199 -13.57 -30.15 52.99
C ASN A 199 -13.97 -29.93 51.53
N SER A 200 -12.97 -29.85 50.64
CA SER A 200 -13.19 -29.72 49.20
C SER A 200 -13.83 -30.99 48.61
N PRO A 201 -14.76 -30.87 47.64
CA PRO A 201 -15.40 -32.01 47.01
C PRO A 201 -14.40 -32.92 46.31
N GLU A 202 -14.58 -34.23 46.48
CA GLU A 202 -13.80 -35.28 45.84
C GLU A 202 -14.53 -35.84 44.62
N ARG A 203 -13.77 -36.34 43.63
CA ARG A 203 -14.37 -37.04 42.49
C ARG A 203 -14.66 -38.49 42.87
N VAL A 204 -15.83 -38.98 42.46
CA VAL A 204 -16.11 -40.43 42.52
C VAL A 204 -15.12 -41.14 41.60
N PRO A 205 -14.46 -42.23 42.04
CA PRO A 205 -13.58 -42.99 41.17
C PRO A 205 -14.34 -43.56 39.98
N ASN A 206 -13.68 -43.63 38.82
CA ASN A 206 -14.26 -44.25 37.65
C ASN A 206 -14.24 -45.78 37.81
N ASP A 207 -15.36 -46.41 37.54
CA ASP A 207 -15.51 -47.86 37.55
C ASP A 207 -15.35 -48.44 36.13
N ALA A 208 -14.87 -49.68 36.03
CA ALA A 208 -14.79 -50.44 34.78
C ALA A 208 -16.16 -50.55 34.10
N PHE A 209 -17.24 -50.64 34.88
CA PHE A 209 -18.61 -50.67 34.38
C PHE A 209 -19.00 -49.37 33.65
N GLU A 210 -18.78 -48.21 34.28
CA GLU A 210 -19.11 -46.91 33.67
C GLU A 210 -18.25 -46.63 32.44
N ALA A 211 -16.96 -46.99 32.48
CA ALA A 211 -16.07 -46.88 31.33
C ALA A 211 -16.58 -47.71 30.13
N GLN A 212 -17.02 -48.95 30.35
CA GLN A 212 -17.56 -49.77 29.27
C GLN A 212 -18.90 -49.28 28.73
N LYS A 213 -19.79 -48.79 29.60
CA LYS A 213 -21.06 -48.21 29.18
C LYS A 213 -20.83 -47.00 28.27
N THR A 214 -19.92 -46.11 28.65
CA THR A 214 -19.57 -44.96 27.80
C THR A 214 -18.98 -45.41 26.46
N LEU A 215 -18.12 -46.43 26.42
CA LEU A 215 -17.57 -46.96 25.17
C LEU A 215 -18.64 -47.56 24.24
N LYS A 216 -19.65 -48.24 24.78
CA LYS A 216 -20.78 -48.78 23.99
C LYS A 216 -21.70 -47.69 23.46
N ASP A 217 -21.90 -46.62 24.23
CA ASP A 217 -22.78 -45.50 23.88
C ASP A 217 -22.10 -44.48 22.93
N ILE A 218 -20.79 -44.59 22.69
CA ILE A 218 -20.12 -43.83 21.63
C ILE A 218 -20.66 -44.32 20.28
N LYS A 219 -21.64 -43.58 19.76
CA LYS A 219 -22.02 -43.65 18.35
C LYS A 219 -20.85 -43.13 17.54
N ILE A 220 -19.97 -44.04 17.11
CA ILE A 220 -18.98 -43.73 16.09
C ILE A 220 -19.81 -43.36 14.85
N PRO A 221 -19.78 -42.10 14.37
CA PRO A 221 -20.40 -41.78 13.09
C PRO A 221 -19.76 -42.73 12.07
N PRO A 222 -20.55 -43.43 11.25
CA PRO A 222 -19.96 -44.35 10.28
C PRO A 222 -18.92 -43.61 9.45
N PRO A 223 -17.75 -44.24 9.15
CA PRO A 223 -16.73 -43.64 8.32
C PRO A 223 -17.38 -43.16 7.03
N ASN A 224 -17.12 -41.91 6.64
CA ASN A 224 -17.80 -41.14 5.59
C ASN A 224 -18.34 -42.01 4.43
N THR A 225 -19.53 -42.58 4.58
CA THR A 225 -20.14 -43.53 3.62
C THR A 225 -20.70 -42.82 2.40
N LYS A 226 -20.46 -41.51 2.27
CA LYS A 226 -20.98 -40.68 1.18
C LYS A 226 -20.60 -41.26 -0.18
N GLU A 227 -19.33 -41.62 -0.39
CA GLU A 227 -18.87 -42.21 -1.65
C GLU A 227 -19.54 -43.56 -1.95
N TYR A 228 -19.72 -44.39 -0.92
CA TYR A 228 -20.38 -45.70 -1.07
C TYR A 228 -21.88 -45.56 -1.36
N ASN A 229 -22.55 -44.61 -0.71
CA ASN A 229 -23.95 -44.31 -0.92
C ASN A 229 -24.19 -43.71 -2.31
N GLU A 230 -23.33 -42.78 -2.76
CA GLU A 230 -23.37 -42.22 -4.11
C GLU A 230 -23.12 -43.29 -5.17
N TYR A 231 -22.16 -44.18 -4.95
CA TYR A 231 -21.94 -45.33 -5.82
C TYR A 231 -23.17 -46.23 -5.92
N ASN A 232 -23.80 -46.56 -4.80
CA ASN A 232 -25.02 -47.37 -4.78
C ASN A 232 -26.19 -46.68 -5.48
N GLU A 233 -26.37 -45.37 -5.29
CA GLU A 233 -27.40 -44.58 -5.95
C GLU A 233 -27.24 -44.61 -7.47
N VAL A 234 -26.02 -44.36 -7.98
CA VAL A 234 -25.71 -44.42 -9.41
C VAL A 234 -25.90 -45.83 -9.97
N LYS A 235 -25.48 -46.86 -9.22
CA LYS A 235 -25.68 -48.27 -9.60
C LYS A 235 -27.16 -48.65 -9.69
N LEU A 236 -28.01 -48.04 -8.85
CA LEU A 236 -29.46 -48.22 -8.85
C LEU A 236 -30.18 -47.35 -9.91
N GLY A 237 -29.43 -46.59 -10.72
CA GLY A 237 -29.98 -45.73 -11.77
C GLY A 237 -30.44 -44.35 -11.28
N GLY A 238 -30.12 -43.99 -10.03
CA GLY A 238 -30.29 -42.63 -9.52
C GLY A 238 -29.28 -41.65 -10.13
N GLY A 239 -29.60 -40.36 -10.09
CA GLY A 239 -28.72 -39.28 -10.56
C GLY A 239 -27.69 -38.84 -9.51
N HIS A 240 -26.58 -38.25 -9.95
CA HIS A 240 -25.61 -37.64 -9.04
C HIS A 240 -25.98 -36.16 -8.80
N PRO A 241 -26.07 -35.68 -7.54
CA PRO A 241 -26.28 -34.26 -7.27
C PRO A 241 -25.20 -33.41 -7.92
N ASN A 242 -25.61 -32.52 -8.83
CA ASN A 242 -24.70 -31.63 -9.55
C ASN A 242 -24.22 -30.49 -8.65
N THR A 243 -23.14 -30.73 -7.92
CA THR A 243 -22.50 -29.74 -7.03
C THR A 243 -21.99 -28.50 -7.77
N GLY A 244 -21.73 -28.60 -9.07
CA GLY A 244 -21.23 -27.50 -9.91
C GLY A 244 -22.30 -26.60 -10.50
N LEU A 245 -23.60 -26.97 -10.42
CA LEU A 245 -24.67 -26.25 -11.11
C LEU A 245 -24.81 -24.80 -10.63
N GLN A 246 -24.74 -24.56 -9.32
CA GLN A 246 -24.84 -23.21 -8.77
C GLN A 246 -23.72 -22.30 -9.31
N LYS A 247 -22.48 -22.81 -9.26
CA LYS A 247 -21.31 -22.10 -9.77
C LYS A 247 -21.42 -21.79 -11.26
N TYR A 248 -21.93 -22.75 -12.04
CA TYR A 248 -22.19 -22.57 -13.46
C TYR A 248 -23.20 -21.45 -13.71
N LEU A 249 -24.32 -21.41 -12.99
CA LEU A 249 -25.36 -20.40 -13.16
C LEU A 249 -24.90 -18.99 -12.80
N GLU A 250 -24.10 -18.84 -11.73
CA GLU A 250 -23.60 -17.53 -11.29
C GLU A 250 -22.51 -16.96 -12.22
N ASN A 251 -21.76 -17.85 -12.88
CA ASN A 251 -20.57 -17.50 -13.65
C ASN A 251 -20.65 -17.88 -15.14
N ASP A 252 -21.85 -18.17 -15.65
CA ASP A 252 -22.03 -18.49 -17.07
C ASP A 252 -21.51 -17.35 -17.94
N ARG A 253 -20.79 -17.71 -19.01
CA ARG A 253 -20.12 -16.79 -19.96
C ARG A 253 -19.09 -15.83 -19.38
N LYS A 254 -18.74 -15.93 -18.08
CA LYS A 254 -17.66 -15.14 -17.48
C LYS A 254 -16.33 -15.85 -17.69
N VAL A 255 -15.46 -15.25 -18.51
CA VAL A 255 -14.16 -15.83 -18.88
C VAL A 255 -13.05 -14.83 -18.57
N LEU A 256 -12.03 -15.26 -17.84
CA LEU A 256 -10.84 -14.48 -17.58
C LEU A 256 -9.81 -14.74 -18.68
N SER A 257 -9.50 -13.75 -19.51
CA SER A 257 -8.53 -13.86 -20.60
C SER A 257 -7.19 -13.18 -20.30
N PHE A 258 -6.11 -13.91 -20.54
CA PHE A 258 -4.72 -13.51 -20.29
C PHE A 258 -3.87 -13.72 -21.55
N ASN A 259 -2.99 -12.76 -21.83
CA ASN A 259 -1.98 -12.90 -22.87
C ASN A 259 -0.71 -13.47 -22.24
N VAL A 260 -0.24 -14.58 -22.81
CA VAL A 260 0.84 -15.38 -22.27
C VAL A 260 1.95 -15.54 -23.30
N LEU A 261 3.20 -15.44 -22.85
CA LEU A 261 4.40 -15.63 -23.64
C LEU A 261 5.11 -16.90 -23.18
N TRP A 262 5.36 -17.82 -24.10
CA TRP A 262 6.25 -18.95 -23.86
C TRP A 262 7.55 -18.72 -24.64
N ASN A 263 8.66 -18.65 -23.91
CA ASN A 263 9.98 -18.59 -24.51
C ASN A 263 10.50 -20.02 -24.69
N ASP A 264 10.44 -20.54 -25.92
CA ASP A 264 10.99 -21.84 -26.24
C ASP A 264 12.49 -21.71 -26.52
N THR A 265 13.30 -22.18 -25.58
CA THR A 265 14.78 -22.12 -25.66
C THR A 265 15.39 -23.26 -26.47
N SER A 266 14.59 -24.13 -27.09
CA SER A 266 15.10 -25.15 -28.01
C SER A 266 15.78 -24.53 -29.25
N LEU A 267 16.61 -25.30 -29.95
CA LEU A 267 17.43 -24.83 -31.09
C LEU A 267 16.59 -24.20 -32.22
N GLU A 268 15.43 -24.78 -32.50
CA GLU A 268 14.44 -24.30 -33.48
C GLU A 268 13.28 -23.54 -32.82
N GLY A 269 13.39 -23.31 -31.50
CA GLY A 269 12.41 -22.62 -30.69
C GLY A 269 12.42 -21.11 -30.93
N GLY A 270 11.47 -20.44 -30.30
CA GLY A 270 11.36 -18.99 -30.34
C GLY A 270 10.28 -18.47 -29.41
N LEU A 271 9.96 -17.18 -29.55
CA LEU A 271 8.93 -16.53 -28.75
C LEU A 271 7.53 -16.86 -29.28
N ASN A 272 6.78 -17.63 -28.49
CA ASN A 272 5.44 -18.09 -28.82
C ASN A 272 4.39 -17.35 -27.98
N TYR A 273 3.35 -16.85 -28.63
CA TYR A 273 2.33 -16.01 -28.01
C TYR A 273 0.99 -16.73 -27.98
N TYR A 274 0.40 -16.80 -26.79
CA TYR A 274 -0.84 -17.53 -26.53
C TYR A 274 -1.85 -16.65 -25.79
N ILE A 275 -3.12 -17.02 -25.90
CA ILE A 275 -4.20 -16.50 -25.06
C ILE A 275 -4.66 -17.63 -24.14
N LEU A 276 -4.53 -17.42 -22.84
CA LEU A 276 -5.05 -18.32 -21.81
C LEU A 276 -6.41 -17.80 -21.36
N ASN A 277 -7.45 -18.60 -21.57
CA ASN A 277 -8.80 -18.33 -21.11
C ASN A 277 -9.12 -19.21 -19.91
N TYR A 278 -9.54 -18.62 -18.80
CA TYR A 278 -10.00 -19.32 -17.59
C TYR A 278 -11.51 -19.12 -17.42
N PHE A 279 -12.26 -20.20 -17.43
CA PHE A 279 -13.72 -20.19 -17.33
C PHE A 279 -14.15 -20.28 -15.87
N LEU A 280 -14.79 -19.23 -15.36
CA LEU A 280 -15.21 -19.15 -13.96
C LEU A 280 -16.36 -20.12 -13.62
N ALA A 281 -17.10 -20.57 -14.63
CA ALA A 281 -18.22 -21.49 -14.48
C ALA A 281 -17.80 -22.89 -14.00
N ASP A 282 -16.63 -23.39 -14.43
CA ASP A 282 -16.19 -24.76 -14.19
C ASP A 282 -14.70 -24.90 -13.82
N ASP A 283 -13.99 -23.79 -13.60
CA ASP A 283 -12.55 -23.72 -13.31
C ASP A 283 -11.67 -24.39 -14.37
N THR A 284 -12.15 -24.40 -15.62
CA THR A 284 -11.38 -24.94 -16.74
C THR A 284 -10.57 -23.85 -17.41
N THR A 285 -9.46 -24.24 -18.02
CA THR A 285 -8.63 -23.38 -18.84
C THR A 285 -8.56 -23.89 -20.27
N GLU A 286 -8.47 -22.97 -21.21
CA GLU A 286 -8.22 -23.21 -22.63
C GLU A 286 -7.06 -22.31 -23.06
N ILE A 287 -6.20 -22.81 -23.95
CA ILE A 287 -5.07 -22.02 -24.46
C ILE A 287 -5.15 -21.98 -25.98
N LYS A 288 -5.24 -20.77 -26.53
CA LYS A 288 -5.29 -20.49 -27.97
C LYS A 288 -3.94 -19.96 -28.44
N GLU A 289 -3.50 -20.42 -29.60
CA GLU A 289 -2.30 -19.87 -30.24
C GLU A 289 -2.64 -18.61 -31.04
N ILE A 290 -1.85 -17.54 -30.86
CA ILE A 290 -2.03 -16.31 -31.63
C ILE A 290 -1.32 -16.48 -32.97
N LYS A 291 -2.09 -16.59 -34.05
CA LYS A 291 -1.56 -16.68 -35.41
C LYS A 291 -0.90 -15.36 -35.82
N ARG A 292 0.33 -15.43 -36.31
CA ARG A 292 1.04 -14.31 -36.93
C ARG A 292 1.00 -14.43 -38.46
N HIS A 293 0.82 -13.32 -39.15
CA HIS A 293 0.93 -13.29 -40.61
C HIS A 293 2.34 -13.69 -41.05
N ASN A 294 2.44 -14.44 -42.15
CA ASN A 294 3.69 -14.98 -42.69
C ASN A 294 4.49 -15.83 -41.68
N SER A 295 3.81 -16.49 -40.74
CA SER A 295 4.43 -17.51 -39.88
C SER A 295 4.53 -18.85 -40.62
N GLY A 296 5.65 -19.55 -40.46
CA GLY A 296 5.86 -20.89 -41.00
C GLY A 296 5.16 -22.01 -40.21
N LYS A 297 4.44 -21.68 -39.13
CA LYS A 297 3.66 -22.64 -38.36
C LYS A 297 2.31 -22.93 -39.02
N ASP A 298 1.90 -24.20 -38.98
CA ASP A 298 0.56 -24.60 -39.42
C ASP A 298 -0.52 -23.97 -38.51
N ALA A 299 -1.69 -23.73 -39.09
CA ALA A 299 -2.75 -22.96 -38.46
C ALA A 299 -3.62 -23.83 -37.54
N PHE A 300 -3.12 -24.12 -36.34
CA PHE A 300 -3.92 -24.74 -35.29
C PHE A 300 -4.60 -23.68 -34.39
N PRO A 301 -5.93 -23.75 -34.16
CA PRO A 301 -6.65 -22.77 -33.36
C PRO A 301 -6.39 -22.90 -31.85
N LEU A 302 -6.05 -24.12 -31.39
CA LEU A 302 -5.90 -24.45 -29.98
C LEU A 302 -4.52 -25.06 -29.71
N PHE A 303 -3.87 -24.57 -28.67
CA PHE A 303 -2.68 -25.17 -28.10
C PHE A 303 -3.05 -26.18 -27.00
N LEU A 304 -4.06 -25.85 -26.19
CA LEU A 304 -4.61 -26.73 -25.15
C LEU A 304 -6.13 -26.68 -25.20
N CYS A 305 -6.77 -27.84 -25.31
CA CYS A 305 -8.22 -27.97 -25.20
C CYS A 305 -8.71 -27.58 -23.80
N ARG A 306 -9.99 -27.16 -23.71
CA ARG A 306 -10.63 -26.75 -22.45
C ARG A 306 -10.65 -27.91 -21.45
N LYS A 307 -9.91 -27.76 -20.34
CA LYS A 307 -9.89 -28.70 -19.21
C LYS A 307 -9.35 -28.02 -17.95
N LYS A 308 -9.53 -28.64 -16.78
CA LYS A 308 -8.90 -28.15 -15.54
C LYS A 308 -7.38 -28.31 -15.66
N LEU A 309 -6.65 -27.22 -15.46
CA LEU A 309 -5.18 -27.23 -15.56
C LEU A 309 -4.55 -27.60 -14.23
N PRO A 310 -3.87 -28.76 -14.13
CA PRO A 310 -3.15 -29.11 -12.91
C PRO A 310 -1.89 -28.24 -12.77
N LYS A 311 -1.59 -27.82 -11.53
CA LYS A 311 -0.32 -27.15 -11.18
C LYS A 311 0.87 -28.09 -11.40
N GLU A 312 0.72 -29.31 -10.89
CA GLU A 312 1.63 -30.42 -11.11
C GLU A 312 0.87 -31.58 -11.75
N PRO A 313 1.08 -31.87 -13.04
CA PRO A 313 0.38 -32.96 -13.71
C PRO A 313 0.87 -34.31 -13.19
N ILE A 314 -0.05 -35.18 -12.78
CA ILE A 314 0.28 -36.55 -12.40
C ILE A 314 0.29 -37.41 -13.67
N MET A 315 1.48 -37.80 -14.12
CA MET A 315 1.62 -38.64 -15.30
C MET A 315 1.58 -40.13 -14.90
N THR A 316 0.37 -40.71 -14.88
CA THR A 316 0.18 -42.15 -14.68
C THR A 316 -0.24 -42.83 -15.99
N HIS A 317 0.33 -44.01 -16.26
CA HIS A 317 -0.02 -44.82 -17.45
C HIS A 317 -1.49 -45.27 -17.45
N TYR A 318 -2.08 -45.50 -16.28
CA TYR A 318 -3.47 -45.90 -16.12
C TYR A 318 -4.20 -44.95 -15.15
N PRO A 319 -5.43 -44.52 -15.48
CA PRO A 319 -6.26 -43.72 -14.58
C PRO A 319 -6.48 -44.45 -13.25
N GLY A 320 -6.33 -43.75 -12.12
CA GLY A 320 -6.61 -44.29 -10.78
C GLY A 320 -5.47 -45.09 -10.13
N MET A 321 -4.31 -45.24 -10.78
CA MET A 321 -3.15 -45.90 -10.16
C MET A 321 -2.52 -45.13 -9.00
N THR A 322 -2.80 -43.83 -8.89
CA THR A 322 -2.23 -42.98 -7.84
C THR A 322 -3.35 -42.32 -7.05
N LEU A 323 -3.28 -42.43 -5.71
CA LEU A 323 -4.23 -41.81 -4.77
C LEU A 323 -3.96 -40.31 -4.55
N LYS A 324 -2.90 -39.76 -5.16
CA LYS A 324 -2.56 -38.33 -5.06
C LYS A 324 -3.61 -37.53 -5.80
N LYS A 325 -4.18 -36.54 -5.11
CA LYS A 325 -5.13 -35.60 -5.70
C LYS A 325 -4.36 -34.52 -6.44
N GLU A 326 -4.77 -34.21 -7.67
CA GLU A 326 -4.22 -33.10 -8.44
C GLU A 326 -4.70 -31.77 -7.86
N GLU A 327 -3.78 -30.82 -7.70
CA GLU A 327 -4.12 -29.44 -7.41
C GLU A 327 -4.25 -28.66 -8.71
N TYR A 328 -5.36 -27.94 -8.89
CA TYR A 328 -5.65 -27.17 -10.10
C TYR A 328 -5.37 -25.69 -9.90
N TYR A 329 -5.08 -24.97 -10.98
CA TYR A 329 -4.94 -23.52 -10.95
C TYR A 329 -6.27 -22.84 -10.59
N SER A 330 -6.17 -21.84 -9.72
CA SER A 330 -7.26 -20.93 -9.36
C SER A 330 -6.99 -19.53 -9.93
N PRO A 331 -7.98 -18.63 -9.98
CA PRO A 331 -7.73 -17.25 -10.42
C PRO A 331 -6.68 -16.54 -9.54
N SER A 332 -6.56 -16.90 -8.27
CA SER A 332 -5.54 -16.34 -7.36
C SER A 332 -4.11 -16.61 -7.81
N ASP A 333 -3.89 -17.69 -8.58
CA ASP A 333 -2.57 -18.07 -9.10
C ASP A 333 -2.21 -17.34 -10.40
N LEU A 334 -3.20 -16.72 -11.08
CA LEU A 334 -3.06 -16.11 -12.40
C LEU A 334 -2.91 -14.59 -12.29
N VAL A 335 -1.68 -14.13 -12.10
CA VAL A 335 -1.34 -12.70 -11.98
C VAL A 335 -0.36 -12.28 -13.07
N CYS A 336 -0.56 -11.09 -13.66
CA CYS A 336 0.36 -10.50 -14.62
C CYS A 336 1.75 -10.34 -13.98
N GLY A 337 2.76 -10.88 -14.65
CA GLY A 337 4.15 -10.97 -14.18
C GLY A 337 4.56 -12.31 -13.61
N ASN A 338 3.59 -13.14 -13.19
CA ASN A 338 3.89 -14.48 -12.75
C ASN A 338 4.02 -15.44 -13.94
N MET A 339 4.84 -16.48 -13.72
CA MET A 339 4.94 -17.61 -14.64
C MET A 339 3.91 -18.67 -14.27
N VAL A 340 3.21 -19.19 -15.27
CA VAL A 340 2.26 -20.30 -15.15
C VAL A 340 2.86 -21.50 -15.84
N ARG A 341 2.97 -22.61 -15.10
CA ARG A 341 3.50 -23.87 -15.61
C ARG A 341 2.38 -24.70 -16.23
N ILE A 342 2.45 -24.91 -17.53
CA ILE A 342 1.45 -25.59 -18.36
C ILE A 342 2.10 -26.87 -18.91
N TYR A 343 1.85 -28.03 -18.29
CA TYR A 343 2.43 -29.32 -18.71
C TYR A 343 3.95 -29.24 -19.01
N ASN A 344 4.73 -28.74 -18.04
CA ASN A 344 6.19 -28.50 -18.13
C ASN A 344 6.64 -27.35 -19.05
N LYS A 345 5.74 -26.51 -19.53
CA LYS A 345 6.08 -25.26 -20.21
C LYS A 345 5.84 -24.08 -19.27
N ASP A 346 6.89 -23.35 -18.96
CA ASP A 346 6.79 -22.16 -18.11
C ASP A 346 6.45 -20.95 -18.99
N CYS A 347 5.24 -20.43 -18.82
CA CYS A 347 4.67 -19.40 -19.67
C CYS A 347 4.43 -18.13 -18.84
N LEU A 348 4.96 -16.98 -19.29
CA LEU A 348 4.84 -15.70 -18.62
C LEU A 348 3.51 -15.02 -18.97
N ILE A 349 2.68 -14.70 -17.96
CA ILE A 349 1.53 -13.83 -18.17
C ILE A 349 2.02 -12.39 -18.23
N PHE A 350 1.85 -11.70 -19.35
CA PHE A 350 2.33 -10.32 -19.49
C PHE A 350 1.20 -9.28 -19.60
N ASN A 351 0.00 -9.66 -20.03
CA ASN A 351 -1.14 -8.74 -20.12
C ASN A 351 -2.45 -9.51 -19.89
N CYS A 352 -3.52 -8.80 -19.61
CA CYS A 352 -4.88 -9.33 -19.48
C CYS A 352 -5.89 -8.34 -20.06
N ASP A 353 -7.07 -8.86 -20.42
CA ASP A 353 -8.19 -8.08 -20.95
C ASP A 353 -8.75 -7.05 -19.95
N ALA A 354 -9.62 -6.15 -20.40
CA ALA A 354 -10.27 -5.15 -19.56
C ALA A 354 -11.20 -5.80 -18.52
N TYR A 355 -12.01 -6.77 -18.95
CA TYR A 355 -12.93 -7.49 -18.06
C TYR A 355 -12.19 -8.22 -16.93
N THR A 356 -11.06 -8.85 -17.24
CA THR A 356 -10.23 -9.50 -16.22
C THR A 356 -9.70 -8.51 -15.20
N LYS A 357 -9.21 -7.35 -15.62
CA LYS A 357 -8.74 -6.31 -14.69
C LYS A 357 -9.83 -5.87 -13.72
N GLU A 358 -11.04 -5.64 -14.22
CA GLU A 358 -12.19 -5.25 -13.40
C GLU A 358 -12.60 -6.36 -12.44
N TRP A 359 -12.66 -7.61 -12.90
CA TRP A 359 -13.03 -8.74 -12.07
C TRP A 359 -12.04 -8.98 -10.92
N TYR A 360 -10.73 -8.91 -11.18
CA TYR A 360 -9.72 -9.03 -10.12
C TYR A 360 -9.80 -7.89 -9.10
N LEU A 361 -10.13 -6.68 -9.56
CA LEU A 361 -10.30 -5.54 -8.67
C LEU A 361 -11.53 -5.70 -7.77
N GLN A 362 -12.66 -6.15 -8.32
CA GLN A 362 -13.92 -6.31 -7.57
C GLN A 362 -13.92 -7.52 -6.63
N ASN A 363 -13.44 -8.68 -7.11
CA ASN A 363 -13.57 -9.94 -6.39
C ASN A 363 -12.35 -10.25 -5.51
N MET A 364 -11.16 -9.78 -5.89
CA MET A 364 -9.90 -10.11 -5.20
C MET A 364 -9.17 -8.89 -4.64
N ASN A 365 -9.64 -7.66 -4.88
CA ASN A 365 -8.95 -6.42 -4.54
C ASN A 365 -7.50 -6.37 -5.08
N LEU A 366 -7.26 -6.97 -6.25
CA LEU A 366 -5.95 -7.02 -6.90
C LEU A 366 -5.97 -6.25 -8.22
N GLN A 367 -5.04 -5.32 -8.39
CA GLN A 367 -4.87 -4.59 -9.65
C GLN A 367 -3.83 -5.28 -10.53
N GLN A 368 -4.26 -5.77 -11.70
CA GLN A 368 -3.40 -6.44 -12.68
C GLN A 368 -2.60 -5.41 -13.51
N ILE A 369 -1.28 -5.38 -13.34
CA ILE A 369 -0.39 -4.44 -14.05
C ILE A 369 0.28 -5.15 -15.25
N PRO A 370 0.11 -4.66 -16.49
CA PRO A 370 0.71 -5.29 -17.66
C PRO A 370 2.22 -5.01 -17.77
N ILE A 371 2.96 -5.98 -18.31
CA ILE A 371 4.40 -5.89 -18.55
C ILE A 371 4.69 -5.60 -20.01
N THR A 372 5.58 -4.65 -20.26
CA THR A 372 6.02 -4.30 -21.61
C THR A 372 7.12 -5.27 -22.07
N LEU A 373 6.86 -6.01 -23.14
CA LEU A 373 7.85 -6.89 -23.77
C LEU A 373 8.80 -6.09 -24.68
N LYS A 374 10.09 -6.45 -24.69
CA LYS A 374 11.06 -5.87 -25.65
C LYS A 374 10.71 -6.33 -27.07
N LYS A 375 10.51 -5.37 -27.98
CA LYS A 375 10.35 -5.65 -29.41
C LYS A 375 11.73 -5.94 -30.00
N GLU A 376 11.81 -6.91 -30.90
CA GLU A 376 13.04 -7.14 -31.67
C GLU A 376 13.24 -5.97 -32.64
N ASP A 377 14.39 -5.30 -32.54
CA ASP A 377 14.76 -4.26 -33.49
C ASP A 377 15.11 -4.91 -34.83
N ILE A 378 14.43 -4.48 -35.89
CA ILE A 378 14.77 -4.89 -37.25
C ILE A 378 16.16 -4.31 -37.57
N LYS A 379 17.18 -5.17 -37.61
CA LYS A 379 18.54 -4.78 -38.00
C LYS A 379 18.55 -4.38 -39.48
N ARG A 380 18.34 -3.10 -39.76
CA ARG A 380 18.52 -2.54 -41.10
C ARG A 380 20.03 -2.35 -41.33
N PHE A 381 20.58 -3.09 -42.29
CA PHE A 381 21.95 -2.87 -42.74
C PHE A 381 21.97 -1.66 -43.68
N TYR A 382 22.65 -0.58 -43.29
CA TYR A 382 22.86 0.58 -44.16
C TYR A 382 24.23 0.49 -44.80
N GLN A 383 24.28 0.55 -46.12
CA GLN A 383 25.54 0.69 -46.85
C GLN A 383 25.86 2.18 -46.96
N PRO A 384 27.06 2.62 -46.54
CA PRO A 384 27.46 4.01 -46.71
C PRO A 384 27.57 4.36 -48.19
N VAL A 385 27.27 5.61 -48.53
CA VAL A 385 27.45 6.15 -49.88
C VAL A 385 28.95 6.10 -50.21
N PRO A 386 29.35 5.53 -51.36
CA PRO A 386 30.75 5.47 -51.77
C PRO A 386 31.31 6.88 -52.04
N PRO A 387 32.62 7.10 -51.85
CA PRO A 387 33.24 8.38 -52.15
C PRO A 387 33.11 8.73 -53.64
N TYR A 388 33.01 10.02 -53.93
CA TYR A 388 32.91 10.54 -55.29
C TYR A 388 34.15 10.16 -56.13
N ASN A 389 33.93 9.67 -57.34
CA ASN A 389 34.98 9.11 -58.21
C ASN A 389 35.70 10.16 -59.09
N GLY A 390 35.34 11.44 -59.00
CA GLY A 390 35.97 12.53 -59.74
C GLY A 390 35.36 12.82 -61.13
N PHE A 391 34.42 12.01 -61.62
CA PHE A 391 33.79 12.20 -62.92
C PHE A 391 32.38 12.79 -62.79
N GLY A 392 32.06 13.77 -63.62
CA GLY A 392 30.75 14.44 -63.65
C GLY A 392 30.62 15.51 -62.56
N SER A 393 29.41 15.65 -62.03
CA SER A 393 29.17 16.43 -60.81
C SER A 393 28.80 15.48 -59.68
N GLU A 394 29.13 15.82 -58.43
CA GLU A 394 28.82 14.97 -57.27
C GLU A 394 27.32 14.65 -57.18
N ALA A 395 26.46 15.64 -57.45
CA ALA A 395 25.01 15.47 -57.46
C ALA A 395 24.51 14.51 -58.56
N ASP A 396 25.16 14.50 -59.72
CA ASP A 396 24.81 13.62 -60.85
C ASP A 396 25.30 12.19 -60.60
N SER A 397 26.54 12.03 -60.11
CA SER A 397 27.13 10.73 -59.79
C SER A 397 26.42 10.02 -58.64
N LEU A 398 25.89 10.76 -57.66
CA LEU A 398 25.00 10.23 -56.62
C LEU A 398 23.72 9.60 -57.20
N GLY A 399 23.23 10.08 -58.34
CA GLY A 399 22.08 9.50 -59.03
C GLY A 399 22.27 8.02 -59.35
N SER A 400 23.49 7.64 -59.74
CA SER A 400 23.88 6.24 -60.03
C SER A 400 24.02 5.38 -58.78
N VAL A 401 24.31 5.98 -57.62
CA VAL A 401 24.34 5.28 -56.33
C VAL A 401 22.91 5.00 -55.86
N TYR A 402 22.02 5.98 -56.00
CA TYR A 402 20.65 5.87 -55.49
C TYR A 402 19.73 5.04 -56.39
N ASN A 403 19.95 5.06 -57.70
CA ASN A 403 19.07 4.41 -58.67
C ASN A 403 19.88 3.65 -59.72
N LEU A 404 19.42 2.45 -60.10
CA LEU A 404 20.00 1.68 -61.20
C LEU A 404 19.96 2.43 -62.53
N GLN A 405 18.87 3.17 -62.78
CA GLN A 405 18.76 4.12 -63.88
C GLN A 405 18.94 5.53 -63.31
N PRO A 406 20.08 6.19 -63.55
CA PRO A 406 20.34 7.50 -62.99
C PRO A 406 19.32 8.50 -63.53
N LYS A 407 18.76 9.29 -62.62
CA LYS A 407 17.85 10.38 -62.95
C LYS A 407 18.63 11.67 -62.84
N ALA A 408 18.43 12.57 -63.80
CA ALA A 408 19.05 13.88 -63.77
C ALA A 408 18.74 14.58 -62.43
N PRO A 409 19.74 15.17 -61.76
CA PRO A 409 19.53 15.84 -60.50
C PRO A 409 18.56 17.01 -60.68
N ARG A 410 17.58 17.10 -59.79
CA ARG A 410 16.59 18.17 -59.80
C ARG A 410 17.22 19.44 -59.24
N LYS A 411 17.25 20.51 -60.04
CA LYS A 411 17.60 21.85 -59.58
C LYS A 411 16.48 22.41 -58.71
N ASP A 412 16.82 23.27 -57.76
CA ASP A 412 15.82 23.99 -56.97
C ASP A 412 15.20 25.12 -57.80
N ILE A 413 14.13 24.77 -58.51
CA ILE A 413 13.42 25.66 -59.43
C ILE A 413 12.82 26.85 -58.67
N ASN A 414 12.37 26.65 -57.43
CA ASN A 414 11.75 27.71 -56.62
C ASN A 414 12.80 28.75 -56.25
N LYS A 415 13.97 28.32 -55.78
CA LYS A 415 15.08 29.22 -55.50
C LYS A 415 15.52 29.95 -56.76
N MET A 416 15.66 29.22 -57.87
CA MET A 416 16.02 29.82 -59.16
C MET A 416 15.06 30.94 -59.55
N TYR A 417 13.74 30.74 -59.53
CA TYR A 417 12.78 31.78 -59.93
C TYR A 417 12.63 32.92 -58.92
N THR A 418 12.63 32.62 -57.62
CA THR A 418 12.40 33.63 -56.59
C THR A 418 13.63 34.50 -56.35
N GLN A 419 14.83 33.97 -56.58
CA GLN A 419 16.08 34.64 -56.27
C GLN A 419 16.94 35.04 -57.50
N ASP A 420 16.50 34.76 -58.72
CA ASP A 420 17.25 35.09 -59.96
C ASP A 420 17.67 36.56 -60.06
N GLN A 421 16.81 37.46 -59.60
CA GLN A 421 17.03 38.90 -59.68
C GLN A 421 18.02 39.44 -58.64
N TYR A 422 18.32 38.67 -57.59
CA TYR A 422 19.24 39.09 -56.53
C TYR A 422 20.66 38.71 -56.90
N ILE A 423 21.49 39.73 -57.14
CA ILE A 423 22.92 39.58 -57.40
C ILE A 423 23.66 40.39 -56.34
N LEU A 424 24.47 39.71 -55.54
CA LEU A 424 25.27 40.35 -54.51
C LEU A 424 26.64 40.72 -55.07
N ARG A 425 26.97 42.01 -55.11
CA ARG A 425 28.26 42.50 -55.62
C ARG A 425 29.11 43.08 -54.52
N PHE A 426 30.36 42.60 -54.46
CA PHE A 426 31.37 43.05 -53.53
C PHE A 426 32.59 43.55 -54.28
N GLU A 427 33.14 44.68 -53.85
CA GLU A 427 34.49 45.10 -54.21
C GLU A 427 35.46 44.29 -53.35
N GLY A 428 36.36 43.55 -53.99
CA GLY A 428 37.39 42.76 -53.34
C GLY A 428 38.77 43.03 -53.92
N LYS A 429 39.80 42.71 -53.14
CA LYS A 429 41.19 42.70 -53.59
C LYS A 429 41.72 41.28 -53.60
N LEU A 430 42.63 41.00 -54.53
CA LEU A 430 43.34 39.73 -54.57
C LEU A 430 44.43 39.72 -53.49
N ILE A 431 44.48 38.65 -52.69
CA ILE A 431 45.59 38.37 -51.78
C ILE A 431 46.60 37.52 -52.55
N SER A 432 47.69 38.15 -52.99
CA SER A 432 48.77 37.51 -53.74
C SER A 432 50.12 37.75 -53.06
N GLN A 433 51.07 36.84 -53.28
CA GLN A 433 52.46 37.05 -52.91
C GLN A 433 53.08 38.19 -53.74
N ASN A 434 52.57 38.42 -54.96
CA ASN A 434 52.98 39.52 -55.79
C ASN A 434 52.36 40.84 -55.29
N LYS A 435 53.19 41.84 -55.03
CA LYS A 435 52.76 43.14 -54.49
C LYS A 435 51.93 43.95 -55.47
N GLU A 436 52.16 43.80 -56.77
CA GLU A 436 51.40 44.50 -57.81
C GLU A 436 49.94 44.03 -57.84
N ASP A 437 49.74 42.72 -57.69
CA ASP A 437 48.41 42.11 -57.70
C ASP A 437 47.53 42.53 -56.51
N ASN A 438 48.15 42.89 -55.38
CA ASN A 438 47.43 43.32 -54.18
C ASN A 438 46.71 44.67 -54.34
N HIS A 439 47.07 45.46 -55.36
CA HIS A 439 46.44 46.74 -55.66
C HIS A 439 45.29 46.61 -56.67
N ARG A 440 45.14 45.45 -57.32
CA ARG A 440 44.09 45.19 -58.31
C ARG A 440 42.74 45.06 -57.62
N LYS A 441 41.72 45.69 -58.23
CA LYS A 441 40.35 45.71 -57.72
C LYS A 441 39.45 44.81 -58.55
N PHE A 442 38.64 44.04 -57.85
CA PHE A 442 37.74 43.06 -58.43
C PHE A 442 36.32 43.30 -57.92
N ILE A 443 35.34 43.10 -58.80
CA ILE A 443 33.93 43.02 -58.47
C ILE A 443 33.57 41.54 -58.46
N ILE A 444 33.25 41.03 -57.28
CA ILE A 444 32.83 39.65 -57.05
C ILE A 444 31.32 39.66 -56.98
N SER A 445 30.67 39.00 -57.95
CA SER A 445 29.23 38.89 -58.05
C SER A 445 28.78 37.48 -57.67
N PHE A 446 27.97 37.36 -56.62
CA PHE A 446 27.30 36.14 -56.22
C PHE A 446 25.84 36.17 -56.68
N PHE A 447 25.41 35.15 -57.42
CA PHE A 447 24.06 35.05 -57.96
C PHE A 447 23.21 34.17 -57.03
N CYS A 448 22.25 34.76 -56.31
CA CYS A 448 21.47 34.03 -55.31
C CYS A 448 20.56 32.94 -55.92
N GLY A 449 20.16 33.07 -57.19
CA GLY A 449 19.30 32.09 -57.86
C GLY A 449 19.90 30.69 -58.02
N ASP A 450 21.21 30.60 -58.29
CA ASP A 450 21.91 29.34 -58.58
C ASP A 450 23.22 29.14 -57.80
N ASP A 451 23.51 30.03 -56.85
CA ASP A 451 24.71 30.03 -55.98
C ASP A 451 26.04 30.10 -56.73
N THR A 452 26.02 30.60 -57.97
CA THR A 452 27.23 30.77 -58.80
C THR A 452 27.94 32.08 -58.49
N ILE A 453 29.25 32.12 -58.78
CA ILE A 453 30.11 33.28 -58.52
C ILE A 453 30.82 33.67 -59.81
N MET A 454 30.87 34.97 -60.07
CA MET A 454 31.62 35.57 -61.17
C MET A 454 32.55 36.66 -60.63
N VAL A 455 33.78 36.73 -61.16
CA VAL A 455 34.73 37.78 -60.77
C VAL A 455 35.07 38.62 -61.98
N TYR A 456 34.90 39.94 -61.85
CA TYR A 456 35.22 40.92 -62.87
C TYR A 456 36.31 41.86 -62.36
N GLU A 457 37.34 42.10 -63.15
CA GLU A 457 38.41 43.01 -62.82
C GLU A 457 38.11 44.42 -63.34
N THR A 458 38.18 45.40 -62.44
CA THR A 458 38.14 46.82 -62.79
C THR A 458 39.57 47.32 -62.99
N ALA A 459 39.91 47.72 -64.22
CA ALA A 459 41.21 48.30 -64.52
C ALA A 459 41.20 49.83 -64.36
N ASP A 460 42.20 50.36 -63.67
CA ASP A 460 42.43 51.79 -63.57
C ASP A 460 43.02 52.34 -64.86
N LYS A 461 42.70 53.59 -65.20
CA LYS A 461 43.30 54.29 -66.35
C LYS A 461 44.83 54.33 -66.16
N ASN A 462 45.57 54.01 -67.21
CA ASN A 462 47.05 53.97 -67.23
C ASN A 462 47.70 52.90 -66.32
N SER A 463 46.95 51.89 -65.86
CA SER A 463 47.50 50.77 -65.07
C SER A 463 48.31 49.75 -65.88
N GLY A 464 48.16 49.75 -67.22
CA GLY A 464 48.79 48.76 -68.10
C GLY A 464 48.12 47.37 -68.06
N ILE A 465 47.05 47.19 -67.29
CA ILE A 465 46.31 45.94 -67.14
C ILE A 465 44.96 46.08 -67.87
N TRP A 466 44.59 45.09 -68.69
CA TRP A 466 43.26 45.04 -69.28
C TRP A 466 42.26 44.50 -68.25
N GLY A 467 41.27 45.32 -67.92
CA GLY A 467 40.12 44.89 -67.12
C GLY A 467 39.20 43.97 -67.92
N GLY A 468 38.30 43.28 -67.22
CA GLY A 468 37.41 42.32 -67.87
C GLY A 468 36.95 41.20 -66.95
N LYS A 469 36.33 40.18 -67.53
CA LYS A 469 35.92 38.97 -66.79
C LYS A 469 37.18 38.21 -66.37
N PHE A 470 37.44 38.14 -65.06
CA PHE A 470 38.60 37.45 -64.48
C PHE A 470 38.30 35.98 -64.18
N LEU A 471 37.13 35.69 -63.59
CA LEU A 471 36.59 34.33 -63.46
C LEU A 471 35.18 34.29 -64.05
N GLU A 472 34.94 33.29 -64.89
CA GLU A 472 33.61 33.01 -65.43
C GLU A 472 32.65 32.50 -64.35
N ARG A 473 31.35 32.78 -64.54
CA ARG A 473 30.28 32.38 -63.65
C ARG A 473 30.27 30.85 -63.49
N MET A 474 30.68 30.36 -62.33
CA MET A 474 30.58 28.94 -61.98
C MET A 474 30.34 28.74 -60.48
N ASN A 475 29.99 27.51 -60.11
CA ASN A 475 29.93 27.09 -58.72
C ASN A 475 31.33 26.79 -58.19
N HIS A 476 31.63 27.33 -57.01
CA HIS A 476 32.86 27.04 -56.28
C HIS A 476 32.53 26.44 -54.92
N ASN A 477 33.38 25.51 -54.49
CA ASN A 477 33.28 24.92 -53.16
C ASN A 477 34.19 25.67 -52.19
N ASN A 478 33.70 25.87 -50.97
CA ASN A 478 34.50 26.36 -49.87
C ASN A 478 35.56 25.30 -49.49
N PRO A 479 36.86 25.63 -49.50
CA PRO A 479 37.94 24.66 -49.24
C PRO A 479 37.93 24.09 -47.83
N ILE A 480 37.26 24.72 -46.86
CA ILE A 480 37.19 24.27 -45.47
C ILE A 480 36.14 23.16 -45.33
N ASN A 481 34.95 23.39 -45.91
CA ASN A 481 33.79 22.53 -45.71
C ASN A 481 33.51 21.59 -46.89
N ASN A 482 34.22 21.76 -48.01
CA ASN A 482 33.96 21.10 -49.30
C ASN A 482 32.50 21.21 -49.79
N LYS A 483 31.78 22.22 -49.32
CA LYS A 483 30.40 22.54 -49.72
C LYS A 483 30.39 23.73 -50.66
N PRO A 484 29.40 23.85 -51.57
CA PRO A 484 29.26 25.05 -52.40
C PRO A 484 29.12 26.29 -51.50
N TYR A 485 29.70 27.40 -51.93
CA TYR A 485 29.51 28.69 -51.25
C TYR A 485 28.04 29.07 -51.22
N THR A 486 27.65 29.70 -50.12
CA THR A 486 26.30 30.19 -49.88
C THR A 486 26.33 31.69 -49.67
N GLU A 487 25.16 32.34 -49.74
CA GLU A 487 25.05 33.79 -49.54
C GLU A 487 25.63 34.27 -48.20
N LEU A 488 25.64 33.40 -47.17
CA LEU A 488 26.18 33.68 -45.84
C LEU A 488 27.71 33.83 -45.81
N ASP A 489 28.42 33.16 -46.73
CA ASP A 489 29.88 33.21 -46.79
C ASP A 489 30.39 34.56 -47.35
N PHE A 490 29.50 35.38 -47.89
CA PHE A 490 29.80 36.69 -48.47
C PHE A 490 29.50 37.82 -47.49
N GLN A 491 30.47 38.11 -46.62
CA GLN A 491 30.44 39.24 -45.69
C GLN A 491 31.67 40.14 -45.88
N ILE A 492 31.53 41.42 -45.57
CA ILE A 492 32.67 42.35 -45.65
C ILE A 492 33.77 41.88 -44.69
N GLY A 493 35.01 41.90 -45.19
CA GLY A 493 36.23 41.50 -44.48
C GLY A 493 36.61 40.04 -44.64
N GLU A 494 35.65 39.17 -45.02
CA GLU A 494 35.90 37.75 -45.22
C GLU A 494 36.78 37.47 -46.44
N ILE A 495 37.47 36.33 -46.39
CA ILE A 495 38.39 35.88 -47.44
C ILE A 495 37.77 34.70 -48.17
N ILE A 496 37.40 34.92 -49.43
CA ILE A 496 36.80 33.91 -50.29
C ILE A 496 37.88 33.31 -51.18
N GLN A 497 38.02 31.99 -51.13
CA GLN A 497 38.93 31.26 -51.97
C GLN A 497 38.19 30.65 -53.17
N LEU A 498 38.54 31.10 -54.37
CA LEU A 498 37.97 30.64 -55.64
C LEU A 498 39.09 29.96 -56.44
N GLY A 499 39.17 28.64 -56.35
CA GLY A 499 40.27 27.85 -56.90
C GLY A 499 41.59 28.19 -56.20
N VAL A 500 42.54 28.71 -56.98
CA VAL A 500 43.88 29.10 -56.48
C VAL A 500 43.89 30.55 -55.96
N TYR A 501 42.88 31.35 -56.30
CA TYR A 501 42.81 32.77 -55.96
C TYR A 501 42.11 32.99 -54.62
N ARG A 502 42.61 33.95 -53.84
CA ARG A 502 42.01 34.34 -52.55
C ARG A 502 41.65 35.82 -52.60
N PHE A 503 40.38 36.14 -52.45
CA PHE A 503 39.89 37.51 -52.49
C PHE A 503 39.44 37.95 -51.11
N GLN A 504 39.88 39.12 -50.66
CA GLN A 504 39.32 39.76 -49.47
C GLN A 504 38.18 40.67 -49.90
N LEU A 505 36.98 40.46 -49.35
CA LEU A 505 35.85 41.35 -49.56
C LEU A 505 36.08 42.66 -48.78
N LEU A 506 36.10 43.80 -49.48
CA LEU A 506 36.37 45.09 -48.87
C LEU A 506 35.11 45.91 -48.66
N ARG A 507 34.24 45.96 -49.69
CA ARG A 507 33.00 46.76 -49.68
C ARG A 507 31.91 46.01 -50.41
N ALA A 508 30.66 46.31 -50.09
CA ALA A 508 29.52 45.84 -50.86
C ALA A 508 28.86 47.04 -51.57
N ASP A 509 28.16 46.77 -52.68
CA ASP A 509 27.38 47.81 -53.37
C ASP A 509 26.14 48.24 -52.55
N GLU A 510 25.49 49.33 -52.95
CA GLU A 510 24.33 49.82 -52.19
C GLU A 510 23.15 48.84 -52.21
N TYR A 511 23.05 48.05 -53.27
CA TYR A 511 22.01 47.04 -53.44
C TYR A 511 22.17 45.88 -52.47
N THR A 512 23.37 45.29 -52.39
CA THR A 512 23.71 44.22 -51.44
C THR A 512 23.45 44.63 -50.01
N HIS A 513 23.81 45.85 -49.63
CA HIS A 513 23.53 46.35 -48.29
C HIS A 513 22.04 46.37 -47.96
N LYS A 514 21.22 46.89 -48.88
CA LYS A 514 19.75 46.88 -48.71
C LYS A 514 19.20 45.46 -48.67
N TYR A 515 19.73 44.56 -49.51
CA TYR A 515 19.35 43.15 -49.51
C TYR A 515 19.65 42.47 -48.17
N MET A 516 20.90 42.56 -47.69
CA MET A 516 21.31 41.94 -46.42
C MET A 516 20.51 42.50 -45.24
N LYS A 517 20.29 43.82 -45.21
CA LYS A 517 19.48 44.49 -44.17
C LYS A 517 18.01 44.06 -44.21
N SER A 518 17.45 43.81 -45.39
CA SER A 518 16.05 43.34 -45.54
C SER A 518 15.84 41.90 -45.03
N LYS A 519 16.93 41.13 -44.86
CA LYS A 519 16.91 39.73 -44.41
C LYS A 519 17.75 39.55 -43.14
N PRO A 520 17.35 40.14 -42.00
CA PRO A 520 18.12 40.09 -40.76
C PRO A 520 18.22 38.67 -40.16
N GLU A 521 17.26 37.79 -40.47
CA GLU A 521 17.30 36.39 -40.02
C GLU A 521 18.49 35.61 -40.62
N VAL A 522 18.81 35.90 -41.89
CA VAL A 522 19.92 35.29 -42.63
C VAL A 522 21.22 36.05 -42.31
N PHE A 523 21.22 37.38 -42.46
CA PHE A 523 22.40 38.22 -42.30
C PHE A 523 22.37 38.98 -40.97
N LYS A 524 22.62 38.26 -39.87
CA LYS A 524 22.60 38.84 -38.52
C LYS A 524 23.58 40.00 -38.34
N GLU A 525 24.77 39.89 -38.92
CA GLU A 525 25.82 40.93 -38.80
C GLU A 525 25.52 42.21 -39.59
N ALA A 526 24.58 42.13 -40.55
CA ALA A 526 24.09 43.28 -41.29
C ALA A 526 22.92 44.00 -40.59
N ASP A 527 22.40 43.43 -39.50
CA ASP A 527 21.31 44.01 -38.72
C ASP A 527 21.83 44.88 -37.56
N ILE A 528 21.28 46.09 -37.45
CA ILE A 528 21.70 47.05 -36.44
C ILE A 528 21.26 46.62 -35.03
N GLU A 529 20.08 46.02 -34.89
CA GLU A 529 19.60 45.62 -33.58
C GLU A 529 20.43 44.46 -33.02
N TYR A 530 20.74 43.48 -33.88
CA TYR A 530 21.66 42.41 -33.55
C TYR A 530 23.04 42.93 -33.12
N THR A 531 23.67 43.83 -33.90
CA THR A 531 25.00 44.37 -33.58
C THR A 531 25.02 45.20 -32.29
N LEU A 532 24.00 46.02 -32.03
CA LEU A 532 23.86 46.75 -30.76
C LEU A 532 23.64 45.81 -29.58
N ASN A 533 22.84 44.76 -29.75
CA ASN A 533 22.67 43.73 -28.72
C ASN A 533 23.96 42.92 -28.49
N HIS A 534 24.75 42.67 -29.53
CA HIS A 534 26.07 42.06 -29.41
C HIS A 534 27.02 42.94 -28.59
N LEU A 535 27.04 44.25 -28.85
CA LEU A 535 27.77 45.22 -28.03
C LEU A 535 27.28 45.26 -26.58
N ARG A 536 25.97 45.21 -26.34
CA ARG A 536 25.40 45.16 -24.98
C ARG A 536 25.83 43.90 -24.21
N LYS A 537 25.98 42.76 -24.88
CA LYS A 537 26.46 41.51 -24.24
C LYS A 537 27.87 41.66 -23.67
N PHE A 538 28.71 42.53 -24.23
CA PHE A 538 30.05 42.79 -23.69
C PHE A 538 30.01 43.36 -22.27
N ALA A 539 28.92 44.04 -21.89
CA ALA A 539 28.70 44.56 -20.55
C ALA A 539 28.54 43.48 -19.47
N THR A 540 28.17 42.24 -19.84
CA THR A 540 27.97 41.13 -18.88
C THR A 540 29.24 40.76 -18.09
N LYS A 541 30.42 41.15 -18.58
CA LYS A 541 31.70 40.94 -17.88
C LYS A 541 31.96 41.94 -16.75
N TYR A 542 31.12 42.97 -16.60
CA TYR A 542 31.25 44.02 -15.60
C TYR A 542 30.15 43.92 -14.54
N LYS A 543 30.39 44.51 -13.36
CA LYS A 543 29.44 44.43 -12.23
C LYS A 543 28.16 45.23 -12.48
N SER A 544 28.26 46.30 -13.26
CA SER A 544 27.13 47.13 -13.70
C SER A 544 27.28 47.52 -15.16
N TYR A 545 26.15 47.65 -15.85
CA TYR A 545 26.10 48.15 -17.22
C TYR A 545 26.69 49.57 -17.33
N ASP A 546 26.47 50.42 -16.32
CA ASP A 546 26.98 51.79 -16.29
C ASP A 546 28.51 51.84 -16.17
N GLU A 547 29.10 50.89 -15.44
CA GLU A 547 30.56 50.77 -15.31
C GLU A 547 31.20 50.43 -16.65
N PHE A 548 30.59 49.50 -17.40
CA PHE A 548 31.00 49.19 -18.77
C PHE A 548 30.91 50.40 -19.70
N MET A 549 29.81 51.15 -19.66
CA MET A 549 29.60 52.31 -20.53
C MET A 549 30.60 53.44 -20.27
N VAL A 550 30.90 53.73 -18.99
CA VAL A 550 31.92 54.73 -18.61
C VAL A 550 33.30 54.31 -19.09
N LEU A 551 33.63 53.02 -18.94
CA LEU A 551 34.93 52.47 -19.31
C LEU A 551 35.09 52.37 -20.84
N LEU A 552 34.00 52.10 -21.56
CA LEU A 552 33.91 52.12 -23.02
C LEU A 552 34.17 53.54 -23.56
N ILE A 553 33.45 54.56 -23.07
CA ILE A 553 33.63 55.95 -23.50
C ILE A 553 35.04 56.44 -23.17
N LYS A 554 35.58 56.14 -21.99
CA LYS A 554 36.93 56.58 -21.58
C LYS A 554 38.03 56.06 -22.51
N ASN A 555 37.88 54.85 -23.07
CA ASN A 555 38.86 54.26 -23.97
C ASN A 555 38.70 54.69 -25.42
N ILE A 556 37.47 55.05 -25.80
CA ILE A 556 37.12 55.44 -27.17
C ILE A 556 37.33 56.94 -27.40
N ASP A 557 37.00 57.79 -26.42
CA ASP A 557 37.22 59.25 -26.47
C ASP A 557 38.00 59.73 -25.23
N PRO A 558 39.32 59.45 -25.17
CA PRO A 558 40.15 59.87 -24.04
C PRO A 558 40.24 61.40 -23.89
N ASN A 559 40.05 62.14 -24.99
CA ASN A 559 40.20 63.59 -25.05
C ASN A 559 38.86 64.35 -24.93
N ARG A 560 37.73 63.65 -24.74
CA ARG A 560 36.37 64.22 -24.63
C ARG A 560 36.00 65.15 -25.79
N ARG A 561 36.36 64.77 -27.01
CA ARG A 561 36.06 65.51 -28.25
C ARG A 561 34.57 65.41 -28.63
N GLY A 562 33.84 64.41 -28.14
CA GLY A 562 32.41 64.20 -28.40
C GLY A 562 32.11 63.59 -29.79
N VAL A 563 33.00 63.80 -30.76
CA VAL A 563 32.97 63.20 -32.09
C VAL A 563 34.28 62.45 -32.31
N ILE A 564 34.20 61.21 -32.77
CA ILE A 564 35.34 60.32 -32.98
C ILE A 564 35.33 59.71 -34.37
N ASP A 565 36.50 59.32 -34.87
CA ASP A 565 36.62 58.54 -36.10
C ASP A 565 36.30 57.06 -35.81
N PHE A 566 35.69 56.35 -36.76
CA PHE A 566 35.35 54.93 -36.58
C PHE A 566 36.58 54.04 -36.34
N ASN A 567 37.76 54.42 -36.85
CA ASN A 567 38.99 53.72 -36.55
C ASN A 567 39.37 53.82 -35.06
N ASP A 568 39.19 54.99 -34.44
CA ASP A 568 39.43 55.18 -33.00
C ASP A 568 38.41 54.39 -32.16
N PHE A 569 37.16 54.30 -32.61
CA PHE A 569 36.12 53.45 -32.02
C PHE A 569 36.52 51.96 -31.99
N VAL A 570 36.95 51.42 -33.14
CA VAL A 570 37.38 50.02 -33.26
C VAL A 570 38.64 49.75 -32.43
N VAL A 571 39.61 50.66 -32.43
CA VAL A 571 40.82 50.55 -31.61
C VAL A 571 40.47 50.58 -30.11
N GLY A 572 39.52 51.45 -29.71
CA GLY A 572 39.02 51.53 -28.34
C GLY A 572 38.35 50.23 -27.87
N LEU A 573 37.51 49.62 -28.71
CA LEU A 573 36.93 48.30 -28.42
C LEU A 573 37.98 47.19 -28.34
N ARG A 574 38.98 47.21 -29.23
CA ARG A 574 40.08 46.23 -29.23
C ARG A 574 40.93 46.33 -27.97
N ARG A 575 41.17 47.55 -27.44
CA ARG A 575 41.85 47.77 -26.16
C ARG A 575 41.11 47.15 -24.98
N LEU A 576 39.79 47.03 -25.08
CA LEU A 576 38.92 46.38 -24.10
C LEU A 576 38.82 44.85 -24.29
N GLY A 577 39.52 44.30 -25.29
CA GLY A 577 39.49 42.89 -25.60
C GLY A 577 38.24 42.44 -26.36
N TYR A 578 37.51 43.38 -26.97
CA TYR A 578 36.34 43.08 -27.80
C TYR A 578 36.67 43.28 -29.28
N ASN A 579 36.38 42.25 -30.08
CA ASN A 579 36.54 42.29 -31.53
C ASN A 579 35.17 42.20 -32.17
N LEU A 580 34.89 43.14 -33.07
CA LEU A 580 33.74 43.10 -33.96
C LEU A 580 34.18 42.56 -35.33
N THR A 581 33.25 41.95 -36.06
CA THR A 581 33.52 41.58 -37.46
C THR A 581 33.55 42.83 -38.32
N TYR A 582 34.21 42.76 -39.48
CA TYR A 582 34.26 43.90 -40.41
C TYR A 582 32.86 44.27 -40.93
N GLN A 583 31.97 43.28 -41.08
CA GLN A 583 30.58 43.51 -41.43
C GLN A 583 29.83 44.27 -40.33
N GLU A 584 29.99 43.89 -39.06
CA GLU A 584 29.37 44.60 -37.92
C GLU A 584 29.87 46.05 -37.81
N ILE A 585 31.18 46.26 -37.97
CA ILE A 585 31.80 47.59 -37.98
C ILE A 585 31.19 48.43 -39.11
N TYR A 586 31.04 47.85 -40.30
CA TYR A 586 30.46 48.53 -41.44
C TYR A 586 28.97 48.88 -41.21
N THR A 587 28.20 47.97 -40.60
CA THR A 587 26.79 48.21 -40.22
C THR A 587 26.66 49.36 -39.23
N LEU A 588 27.51 49.40 -38.20
CA LEU A 588 27.56 50.50 -37.22
C LEU A 588 27.99 51.81 -37.89
N MET A 589 28.99 51.75 -38.77
CA MET A 589 29.47 52.91 -39.53
C MET A 589 28.34 53.55 -40.32
N ARG A 590 27.60 52.75 -41.08
CA ARG A 590 26.45 53.19 -41.89
C ARG A 590 25.28 53.73 -41.06
N TYR A 591 25.06 53.21 -39.85
CA TYR A 591 23.92 53.62 -39.02
C TYR A 591 24.15 54.97 -38.32
N PHE A 592 25.38 55.21 -37.84
CA PHE A 592 25.70 56.43 -37.08
C PHE A 592 26.24 57.58 -37.96
N ASP A 593 26.54 57.33 -39.23
CA ASP A 593 26.99 58.36 -40.18
C ASP A 593 25.80 59.15 -40.76
N LEU A 594 25.29 60.10 -39.96
CA LEU A 594 24.13 60.95 -40.33
C LEU A 594 24.48 62.11 -41.27
N ASP A 595 25.75 62.55 -41.28
CA ASP A 595 26.23 63.73 -42.01
C ASP A 595 27.23 63.39 -43.14
N GLU A 596 27.33 62.11 -43.54
CA GLU A 596 28.28 61.58 -44.54
C GLU A 596 29.76 61.93 -44.29
N ASN A 597 30.11 62.22 -43.03
CA ASN A 597 31.45 62.63 -42.61
C ASN A 597 32.26 61.48 -42.00
N TRP A 598 31.71 60.27 -41.94
CA TRP A 598 32.36 59.04 -41.45
C TRP A 598 32.86 59.20 -40.00
N LYS A 599 32.11 59.96 -39.21
CA LYS A 599 32.39 60.25 -37.80
C LYS A 599 31.24 59.80 -36.94
N LEU A 600 31.57 59.24 -35.78
CA LEU A 600 30.61 58.77 -34.79
C LEU A 600 30.43 59.82 -33.70
N ASP A 601 29.18 60.25 -33.47
CA ASP A 601 28.81 61.04 -32.30
C ASP A 601 28.70 60.11 -31.08
N VAL A 602 29.47 60.40 -30.04
CA VAL A 602 29.52 59.58 -28.82
C VAL A 602 28.18 59.60 -28.08
N LYS A 603 27.40 60.69 -28.20
CA LYS A 603 26.08 60.79 -27.57
C LYS A 603 25.07 59.87 -28.24
N SER A 604 25.03 59.85 -29.57
CA SER A 604 24.11 58.97 -30.31
C SER A 604 24.41 57.49 -30.06
N LEU A 605 25.69 57.12 -29.99
CA LEU A 605 26.13 55.77 -29.59
C LEU A 605 25.69 55.42 -28.16
N PHE A 606 25.84 56.34 -27.20
CA PHE A 606 25.43 56.13 -25.81
C PHE A 606 23.93 55.88 -25.69
N VAL A 607 23.11 56.66 -26.40
CA VAL A 607 21.65 56.49 -26.46
C VAL A 607 21.28 55.16 -27.12
N ALA A 608 21.91 54.83 -28.25
CA ALA A 608 21.63 53.57 -28.96
C ALA A 608 21.98 52.32 -28.13
N LEU A 609 22.99 52.40 -27.27
CA LEU A 609 23.33 51.33 -26.33
C LEU A 609 22.34 51.22 -25.15
N GLY A 610 21.47 52.21 -24.94
CA GLY A 610 20.42 52.20 -23.91
C GLY A 610 20.71 53.11 -22.72
N GLY A 611 21.68 54.00 -22.84
CA GLY A 611 21.95 55.04 -21.85
C GLY A 611 20.82 56.08 -21.81
N LYS A 612 20.46 56.54 -20.60
CA LYS A 612 19.51 57.65 -20.43
C LYS A 612 20.24 58.98 -20.67
N GLN A 613 19.63 59.85 -21.48
CA GLN A 613 20.15 61.15 -21.90
C GLN A 613 20.58 62.05 -20.75
#